data_AF-A0A2P5FJT9-F1
#
_entry.id   AF-A0A2P5FJT9-F1
#
_cell.length_a   1.000
_cell.length_b   1.000
_cell.length_c   1.000
_cell.angle_alpha   90.00
_cell.angle_beta   90.00
_cell.angle_gamma   90.00
#
_symmetry.space_group_name_H-M   'P 1'
#
loop_
_entity.id
_entity.type
_entity.pdbx_description
1 polymer ?
#
loop_
_entity_poly.entity_id
_entity_poly.type
_entity_poly.pdbx_seq_one_letter_code
_entity_poly.pdbx_strand_id
1 'polypeptide(L)'
;MGDIDGDFSSKVRKVRAIMAVLCLWSFISLSYAARLSPSRQKLEVQKHLNRLNKPAVKSIKSPDGDIIDCVHISHQPAFDHPYLKDHKIQMRPSYHPERLFDESKVSEKPKERSNPITQLWHVNGRCPEDTIPVRRTKKDDILRASSVKRYGRKKHRSIPKPRSADPDLVNESGHQHAIAYVEGDKYYGAKATINVWEPKIQQPNEFSLSQLWILGGSFGEDLNSIEAGWQDPKEGHWWMQFGNDYVLGYWPSFLFSYLADSASMIEWGGEVVNSEPDGQHTSTQMGSGHFPEEGFGKSSYFRNIQVVDDSNNLKAPKNIGTFTEKSNCYDVQTGSNGDWGHFFYYGGPGRNPNCP
;
A
#
# COMPACT_ATOMS: atom_id res chain seq x y z
N MET A 1 14.02 -0.68 85.10
CA MET A 1 12.91 -0.84 84.13
C MET A 1 12.87 0.41 83.24
N GLY A 2 13.87 0.62 82.38
CA GLY A 2 14.02 1.94 81.72
C GLY A 2 14.99 2.09 80.53
N ASP A 3 15.77 1.07 80.17
CA ASP A 3 16.83 1.21 79.13
C ASP A 3 16.51 0.54 77.77
N ILE A 4 15.34 -0.12 77.63
CA ILE A 4 15.02 -0.91 76.42
C ILE A 4 14.35 -0.06 75.34
N ASP A 5 13.46 0.87 75.71
CA ASP A 5 12.65 1.64 74.76
C ASP A 5 13.46 2.68 73.95
N GLY A 6 14.53 3.22 74.55
CA GLY A 6 15.38 4.24 73.91
C GLY A 6 16.12 3.73 72.67
N ASP A 7 16.72 2.55 72.78
CA ASP A 7 17.43 1.89 71.67
C ASP A 7 16.45 1.42 70.58
N PHE A 8 15.29 0.87 70.95
CA PHE A 8 14.27 0.48 69.98
C PHE A 8 13.76 1.69 69.17
N SER A 9 13.46 2.81 69.84
CA SER A 9 13.06 4.07 69.19
C SER A 9 14.17 4.62 68.27
N SER A 10 15.43 4.56 68.69
CA SER A 10 16.61 4.93 67.89
C SER A 10 16.74 4.07 66.62
N LYS A 11 16.61 2.75 66.75
CA LYS A 11 16.66 1.79 65.63
C LYS A 11 15.50 2.00 64.65
N VAL A 12 14.27 2.17 65.12
CA VAL A 12 13.10 2.46 64.26
C VAL A 12 13.27 3.78 63.51
N ARG A 13 13.80 4.83 64.13
CA ARG A 13 14.13 6.10 63.45
C ARG A 13 15.19 5.92 62.35
N LYS A 14 16.27 5.17 62.63
CA LYS A 14 17.32 4.85 61.63
C LYS A 14 16.77 4.05 60.45
N VAL A 15 15.95 3.03 60.70
CA VAL A 15 15.30 2.23 59.62
C VAL A 15 14.38 3.10 58.77
N ARG A 16 13.56 3.97 59.38
CA ARG A 16 12.70 4.92 58.63
C ARG A 16 13.51 5.90 57.79
N ALA A 17 14.64 6.40 58.30
CA ALA A 17 15.54 7.27 57.55
C ALA A 17 16.19 6.54 56.35
N ILE A 18 16.67 5.30 56.54
CA ILE A 18 17.22 4.47 55.46
C ILE A 18 16.17 4.20 54.38
N MET A 19 14.95 3.83 54.77
CA MET A 19 13.84 3.62 53.81
C MET A 19 13.49 4.91 53.05
N ALA A 20 13.48 6.07 53.72
CA ALA A 20 13.26 7.35 53.05
C ALA A 20 14.37 7.68 52.03
N VAL A 21 15.64 7.43 52.36
CA VAL A 21 16.77 7.61 51.43
C VAL A 21 16.67 6.66 50.24
N LEU A 22 16.34 5.38 50.46
CA LEU A 22 16.16 4.39 49.40
C LEU A 22 14.99 4.76 48.46
N CYS A 23 13.87 5.26 49.01
CA CYS A 23 12.76 5.78 48.21
C CYS A 23 13.15 7.04 47.42
N LEU A 24 13.91 7.97 48.01
CA LEU A 24 14.42 9.13 47.28
C LEU A 24 15.35 8.70 46.13
N TRP A 25 16.22 7.72 46.35
CA TRP A 25 17.11 7.18 45.32
C TRP A 25 16.35 6.45 44.20
N SER A 26 15.26 5.73 44.51
CA SER A 26 14.42 5.11 43.47
C SER A 26 13.60 6.13 42.68
N PHE A 27 13.06 7.18 43.33
CA PHE A 27 12.42 8.29 42.60
C PHE A 27 13.40 9.06 41.71
N ILE A 28 14.64 9.27 42.16
CA ILE A 28 15.69 9.90 41.34
C ILE A 28 16.07 9.01 40.15
N SER A 29 16.24 7.69 40.34
CA SER A 29 16.60 6.78 39.24
C SER A 29 15.47 6.62 38.22
N LEU A 30 14.21 6.53 38.67
CA LEU A 30 13.01 6.58 37.81
C LEU A 30 12.96 7.90 37.01
N SER A 31 13.19 9.04 37.67
CA SER A 31 13.22 10.36 37.02
C SER A 31 14.34 10.46 35.96
N TYR A 32 15.50 9.86 36.23
CA TYR A 32 16.63 9.84 35.30
C TYR A 32 16.37 8.92 34.11
N ALA A 33 15.83 7.72 34.34
CA ALA A 33 15.42 6.79 33.28
C ALA A 33 14.32 7.39 32.38
N ALA A 34 13.32 8.04 32.97
CA ALA A 34 12.26 8.74 32.25
C ALA A 34 12.77 9.93 31.40
N ARG A 35 13.91 10.55 31.76
CA ARG A 35 14.59 11.57 30.95
C ARG A 35 15.52 10.98 29.88
N LEU A 36 16.13 9.82 30.14
CA LEU A 36 16.96 9.10 29.17
C LEU A 36 16.16 8.42 28.05
N SER A 37 14.90 8.04 28.31
CA SER A 37 14.06 7.38 27.29
C SER A 37 13.76 8.30 26.08
N PRO A 38 13.24 9.53 26.25
CA PRO A 38 13.04 10.48 25.14
C PRO A 38 14.32 10.87 24.39
N SER A 39 15.46 10.97 25.08
CA SER A 39 16.73 11.32 24.43
C SER A 39 17.28 10.17 23.59
N ARG A 40 17.16 8.92 24.07
CA ARG A 40 17.44 7.71 23.27
C ARG A 40 16.51 7.60 22.06
N GLN A 41 15.20 7.77 22.24
CA GLN A 41 14.24 7.73 21.13
C GLN A 41 14.53 8.80 20.07
N LYS A 42 14.86 10.03 20.48
CA LYS A 42 15.27 11.11 19.57
C LYS A 42 16.53 10.75 18.78
N LEU A 43 17.53 10.15 19.43
CA LEU A 43 18.77 9.69 18.80
C LEU A 43 18.53 8.54 17.81
N GLU A 44 17.68 7.57 18.17
CA GLU A 44 17.29 6.46 17.28
C GLU A 44 16.56 6.96 16.03
N VAL A 45 15.58 7.86 16.19
CA VAL A 45 14.87 8.48 15.06
C VAL A 45 15.84 9.25 14.17
N GLN A 46 16.76 10.05 14.72
CA GLN A 46 17.75 10.77 13.93
C GLN A 46 18.68 9.83 13.17
N LYS A 47 19.19 8.76 13.82
CA LYS A 47 20.04 7.75 13.18
C LYS A 47 19.29 7.00 12.07
N HIS A 48 17.98 6.81 12.22
CA HIS A 48 17.14 6.19 11.19
C HIS A 48 16.90 7.14 10.00
N LEU A 49 16.56 8.41 10.26
CA LEU A 49 16.40 9.45 9.21
C LEU A 49 17.66 9.61 8.36
N ASN A 50 18.83 9.67 9.00
CA ASN A 50 20.14 9.80 8.33
C ASN A 50 20.51 8.58 7.45
N ARG A 51 19.79 7.45 7.58
CA ARG A 51 19.99 6.26 6.74
C ARG A 51 19.03 6.24 5.54
N LEU A 52 17.77 6.62 5.77
CA LEU A 52 16.73 6.65 4.73
C LEU A 52 16.94 7.81 3.75
N ASN A 53 17.11 9.02 4.27
CA ASN A 53 17.24 10.22 3.46
C ASN A 53 18.67 10.30 2.91
N LYS A 54 18.81 10.11 1.60
CA LYS A 54 20.08 10.18 0.88
C LYS A 54 20.50 11.64 0.63
N PRO A 55 21.79 11.91 0.37
CA PRO A 55 22.23 13.23 -0.10
C PRO A 55 21.49 13.63 -1.38
N ALA A 56 20.76 14.74 -1.32
CA ALA A 56 20.00 15.28 -2.45
C ALA A 56 20.89 16.16 -3.33
N VAL A 57 20.85 15.93 -4.65
CA VAL A 57 21.43 16.84 -5.65
C VAL A 57 20.58 18.11 -5.77
N LYS A 58 19.27 17.97 -5.59
CA LYS A 58 18.25 19.03 -5.60
C LYS A 58 17.08 18.60 -4.72
N SER A 59 16.47 19.53 -4.00
CA SER A 59 15.18 19.30 -3.31
C SER A 59 14.08 20.10 -4.01
N ILE A 60 12.92 19.49 -4.23
CA ILE A 60 11.72 20.12 -4.79
C ILE A 60 10.63 20.06 -3.72
N LYS A 61 10.15 21.21 -3.25
CA LYS A 61 9.01 21.27 -2.33
C LYS A 61 7.71 21.17 -3.13
N SER A 62 6.85 20.23 -2.79
CA SER A 62 5.52 20.09 -3.38
C SER A 62 4.52 21.09 -2.77
N PRO A 63 3.48 21.53 -3.51
CA PRO A 63 2.39 22.35 -2.95
C PRO A 63 1.70 21.75 -1.71
N ASP A 64 1.58 20.43 -1.63
CA ASP A 64 1.05 19.67 -0.48
C ASP A 64 1.96 19.69 0.78
N GLY A 65 3.19 20.23 0.67
CA GLY A 65 4.15 20.28 1.77
C GLY A 65 5.11 19.07 1.87
N ASP A 66 5.10 18.15 0.91
CA ASP A 66 6.19 17.19 0.74
C ASP A 66 7.45 17.80 0.14
N ILE A 67 8.55 17.05 0.29
CA ILE A 67 9.86 17.38 -0.25
C ILE A 67 10.32 16.16 -1.03
N ILE A 68 10.53 16.34 -2.33
CA ILE A 68 11.09 15.34 -3.23
C ILE A 68 12.57 15.65 -3.38
N ASP A 69 13.41 14.73 -2.93
CA ASP A 69 14.85 14.80 -3.09
C ASP A 69 15.26 14.07 -4.37
N CYS A 70 15.92 14.79 -5.26
CA CYS A 70 16.54 14.24 -6.46
C CYS A 70 17.87 13.60 -6.05
N VAL A 71 17.87 12.27 -5.93
CA VAL A 71 19.01 11.46 -5.49
C VAL A 71 19.67 10.84 -6.71
N HIS A 72 21.00 10.92 -6.83
CA HIS A 72 21.72 10.28 -7.94
C HIS A 72 21.41 8.78 -8.00
N ILE A 73 21.16 8.24 -9.20
CA ILE A 73 20.58 6.91 -9.39
C ILE A 73 21.41 5.78 -8.75
N SER A 74 22.74 5.91 -8.71
CA SER A 74 23.66 4.97 -8.02
C SER A 74 23.57 5.00 -6.48
N HIS A 75 22.84 5.95 -5.89
CA HIS A 75 22.72 6.14 -4.44
C HIS A 75 21.30 5.87 -3.92
N GLN A 76 20.41 5.31 -4.76
CA GLN A 76 19.04 4.99 -4.38
C GLN A 76 18.96 3.99 -3.21
N PRO A 77 17.93 4.03 -2.35
CA PRO A 77 17.85 3.22 -1.12
C PRO A 77 17.98 1.71 -1.31
N ALA A 78 17.65 1.16 -2.48
CA ALA A 78 17.80 -0.27 -2.78
C ALA A 78 19.25 -0.76 -2.62
N PHE A 79 20.25 0.07 -2.94
CA PHE A 79 21.67 -0.29 -2.89
C PHE A 79 22.29 -0.24 -1.49
N ASP A 80 21.52 0.11 -0.45
CA ASP A 80 21.88 -0.20 0.94
C ASP A 80 21.83 -1.72 1.21
N HIS A 81 21.09 -2.48 0.41
CA HIS A 81 20.95 -3.92 0.61
C HIS A 81 22.25 -4.65 0.21
N PRO A 82 22.84 -5.51 1.06
CA PRO A 82 24.14 -6.12 0.78
C PRO A 82 24.24 -6.85 -0.56
N TYR A 83 23.18 -7.53 -0.99
CA TYR A 83 23.13 -8.26 -2.28
C TYR A 83 22.89 -7.37 -3.52
N LEU A 84 22.68 -6.06 -3.35
CA LEU A 84 22.39 -5.13 -4.45
C LEU A 84 23.47 -4.05 -4.64
N LYS A 85 24.54 -4.04 -3.84
CA LYS A 85 25.60 -3.01 -3.90
C LYS A 85 26.24 -2.87 -5.28
N ASP A 86 26.51 -4.00 -5.93
CA ASP A 86 27.18 -4.09 -7.23
C ASP A 86 26.17 -4.34 -8.37
N HIS A 87 24.88 -4.06 -8.14
CA HIS A 87 23.81 -4.31 -9.11
C HIS A 87 23.89 -3.32 -10.29
N LYS A 88 24.05 -3.86 -11.50
CA LYS A 88 23.97 -3.07 -12.74
C LYS A 88 22.53 -2.60 -12.98
N ILE A 89 22.29 -1.31 -12.73
CA ILE A 89 21.03 -0.62 -13.06
C ILE A 89 20.60 -0.95 -14.49
N GLN A 90 19.35 -1.36 -14.66
CA GLN A 90 18.73 -1.53 -15.96
C GLN A 90 17.86 -0.32 -16.28
N MET A 91 18.16 0.35 -17.40
CA MET A 91 17.39 1.49 -17.89
C MET A 91 16.19 1.00 -18.70
N ARG A 92 15.17 1.86 -18.84
CA ARG A 92 13.99 1.59 -19.68
C ARG A 92 14.42 1.22 -21.11
N PRO A 93 13.92 0.11 -21.70
CA PRO A 93 14.18 -0.24 -23.09
C PRO A 93 13.76 0.86 -24.07
N SER A 94 14.50 0.97 -25.18
CA SER A 94 14.16 1.85 -26.31
C SER A 94 12.97 1.34 -27.14
N TYR A 95 12.56 0.08 -26.94
CA TYR A 95 11.37 -0.50 -27.56
C TYR A 95 10.13 -0.26 -26.69
N HIS A 96 9.07 0.27 -27.30
CA HIS A 96 7.75 0.43 -26.72
C HIS A 96 6.75 -0.41 -27.53
N PRO A 97 5.86 -1.21 -26.91
CA PRO A 97 4.90 -2.05 -27.64
C PRO A 97 3.68 -1.23 -28.15
N GLU A 98 3.95 -0.23 -29.00
CA GLU A 98 3.00 0.76 -29.55
C GLU A 98 1.72 0.14 -30.14
N ARG A 99 1.78 -1.09 -30.65
CA ARG A 99 0.66 -1.82 -31.26
C ARG A 99 -0.50 -2.15 -30.30
N LEU A 100 -0.32 -2.04 -28.99
CA LEU A 100 -1.42 -2.16 -28.00
C LEU A 100 -2.12 -0.82 -27.69
N PHE A 101 -1.55 0.30 -28.16
CA PHE A 101 -1.91 1.65 -27.74
C PHE A 101 -2.35 2.56 -28.90
N ASP A 102 -2.11 2.15 -30.15
CA ASP A 102 -2.64 2.83 -31.34
C ASP A 102 -4.17 2.67 -31.46
N GLU A 103 -4.85 3.69 -31.99
CA GLU A 103 -6.30 3.84 -31.82
C GLU A 103 -7.12 2.86 -32.69
N SER A 104 -7.76 1.88 -32.06
CA SER A 104 -8.93 1.21 -32.63
C SER A 104 -10.11 2.20 -32.69
N LYS A 105 -10.17 2.96 -33.79
CA LYS A 105 -11.08 4.11 -34.00
C LYS A 105 -12.55 3.83 -33.67
N VAL A 106 -12.95 4.16 -32.45
CA VAL A 106 -14.34 4.43 -32.07
C VAL A 106 -14.50 5.95 -32.00
N SER A 107 -15.55 6.48 -32.63
CA SER A 107 -15.65 7.89 -33.02
C SER A 107 -15.92 8.86 -31.86
N GLU A 108 -14.90 9.17 -31.04
CA GLU A 108 -14.88 10.41 -30.26
C GLU A 108 -14.15 11.52 -31.03
N LYS A 109 -14.75 12.71 -31.08
CA LYS A 109 -14.14 13.90 -31.69
C LYS A 109 -12.98 14.37 -30.80
N PRO A 110 -11.88 14.94 -31.35
CA PRO A 110 -10.75 15.41 -30.56
C PRO A 110 -11.16 16.60 -29.68
N LYS A 111 -11.61 16.29 -28.47
CA LYS A 111 -11.71 17.26 -27.37
C LYS A 111 -10.31 17.57 -26.86
N GLU A 112 -10.19 18.70 -26.19
CA GLU A 112 -8.95 19.34 -25.79
C GLU A 112 -7.98 18.36 -25.11
N ARG A 113 -6.68 18.51 -25.40
CA ARG A 113 -5.59 17.76 -24.75
C ARG A 113 -5.85 17.68 -23.25
N SER A 114 -6.23 16.51 -22.76
CA SER A 114 -6.37 16.28 -21.32
C SER A 114 -5.03 16.59 -20.68
N ASN A 115 -4.96 17.62 -19.83
CA ASN A 115 -3.73 17.97 -19.13
C ASN A 115 -3.22 16.71 -18.42
N PRO A 116 -2.06 16.14 -18.81
CA PRO A 116 -1.61 14.87 -18.27
C PRO A 116 -1.45 15.05 -16.76
N ILE A 117 -2.01 14.13 -15.97
CA ILE A 117 -2.10 14.29 -14.51
C ILE A 117 -0.69 14.23 -13.93
N THR A 118 -0.06 15.40 -13.79
CA THR A 118 1.26 15.52 -13.20
C THR A 118 1.14 15.36 -11.70
N GLN A 119 1.87 14.41 -11.12
CA GLN A 119 2.08 14.34 -9.66
C GLN A 119 2.41 15.73 -9.12
N LEU A 120 1.76 16.16 -8.04
CA LEU A 120 1.61 17.59 -7.69
C LEU A 120 2.95 18.35 -7.54
N TRP A 121 4.01 17.66 -7.10
CA TRP A 121 5.36 18.21 -6.97
C TRP A 121 5.96 18.73 -8.29
N HIS A 122 5.53 18.17 -9.44
CA HIS A 122 5.99 18.57 -10.76
C HIS A 122 5.66 20.02 -11.14
N VAL A 123 4.67 20.64 -10.48
CA VAL A 123 4.36 22.07 -10.62
C VAL A 123 5.59 22.93 -10.29
N ASN A 124 6.42 22.46 -9.35
CA ASN A 124 7.65 23.13 -8.91
C ASN A 124 8.91 22.56 -9.58
N GLY A 125 8.75 21.90 -10.74
CA GLY A 125 9.81 21.45 -11.63
C GLY A 125 10.10 19.95 -11.60
N ARG A 126 11.17 19.53 -12.29
CA ARG A 126 11.63 18.13 -12.40
C ARG A 126 13.00 17.93 -11.75
N CYS A 127 13.34 16.68 -11.48
CA CYS A 127 14.70 16.29 -11.12
C CYS A 127 15.63 16.31 -12.35
N PRO A 128 16.95 16.57 -12.17
CA PRO A 128 17.93 16.43 -13.24
C PRO A 128 18.04 15.01 -13.80
N GLU A 129 18.68 14.88 -14.97
CA GLU A 129 19.13 13.60 -15.50
C GLU A 129 20.08 12.89 -14.51
N ASP A 130 20.19 11.57 -14.63
CA ASP A 130 20.90 10.66 -13.69
C ASP A 130 20.46 10.75 -12.21
N THR A 131 19.32 11.39 -11.92
CA THR A 131 18.73 11.43 -10.57
C THR A 131 17.29 10.92 -10.55
N ILE A 132 16.92 10.24 -9.46
CA ILE A 132 15.57 9.74 -9.19
C ILE A 132 14.86 10.64 -8.16
N PRO A 133 13.54 10.85 -8.26
CA PRO A 133 12.75 11.54 -7.25
C PRO A 133 12.44 10.61 -6.06
N VAL A 134 12.91 10.96 -4.86
CA VAL A 134 12.66 10.23 -3.61
C VAL A 134 11.93 11.14 -2.62
N ARG A 135 10.76 10.72 -2.13
CA ARG A 135 10.03 11.45 -1.07
C ARG A 135 10.84 11.42 0.23
N ARG A 136 11.23 12.58 0.75
CA ARG A 136 11.98 12.71 2.01
C ARG A 136 11.14 12.23 3.20
N THR A 137 11.63 11.22 3.92
CA THR A 137 11.03 10.78 5.18
C THR A 137 11.18 11.89 6.24
N LYS A 138 10.06 12.35 6.80
CA LYS A 138 10.01 13.31 7.92
C LYS A 138 10.09 12.55 9.24
N LYS A 139 10.48 13.25 10.32
CA LYS A 139 10.55 12.70 11.68
C LYS A 139 9.24 11.99 12.08
N ASP A 140 8.11 12.61 11.76
CA ASP A 140 6.81 12.19 12.25
C ASP A 140 6.23 11.02 11.42
N ASP A 141 6.75 10.76 10.21
CA ASP A 141 6.48 9.52 9.47
C ASP A 141 6.99 8.29 10.22
N ILE A 142 8.21 8.38 10.78
CA ILE A 142 8.78 7.30 11.61
C ILE A 142 7.99 7.13 12.91
N LEU A 143 7.46 8.23 13.47
CA LEU A 143 6.67 8.19 14.72
C LEU A 143 5.23 7.67 14.54
N ARG A 144 4.69 7.61 13.31
CA ARG A 144 3.43 6.87 13.04
C ARG A 144 3.60 5.36 13.21
N ALA A 145 4.82 4.82 13.09
CA ALA A 145 5.06 3.39 13.23
C ALA A 145 5.20 2.96 14.70
N SER A 146 4.63 1.80 15.05
CA SER A 146 4.70 1.21 16.41
C SER A 146 6.12 1.00 16.98
N SER A 147 7.17 1.08 16.15
CA SER A 147 8.52 1.41 16.59
C SER A 147 9.40 1.86 15.41
N VAL A 148 10.50 2.57 15.73
CA VAL A 148 11.55 2.97 14.76
C VAL A 148 12.12 1.77 13.99
N LYS A 149 12.13 0.57 14.59
CA LYS A 149 12.59 -0.68 13.93
C LYS A 149 11.52 -1.29 12.98
N ARG A 150 10.25 -0.89 13.12
CA ARG A 150 9.11 -1.37 12.31
C ARG A 150 8.69 -0.41 11.19
N TYR A 151 9.13 0.85 11.20
CA TYR A 151 8.90 1.76 10.08
C TYR A 151 9.39 1.13 8.76
N GLY A 152 8.56 1.19 7.72
CA GLY A 152 8.82 0.57 6.41
C GLY A 152 8.83 -0.97 6.38
N ARG A 153 8.36 -1.67 7.43
CA ARG A 153 8.30 -3.15 7.44
C ARG A 153 6.86 -3.67 7.48
N LYS A 154 6.49 -4.51 6.51
CA LYS A 154 5.30 -5.38 6.61
C LYS A 154 5.44 -6.28 7.87
N LYS A 155 4.33 -6.53 8.59
CA LYS A 155 4.29 -7.47 9.73
C LYS A 155 4.40 -8.90 9.18
N HIS A 156 4.87 -9.87 9.96
CA HIS A 156 4.87 -11.29 9.52
C HIS A 156 3.44 -11.84 9.25
N ARG A 157 2.40 -11.24 9.84
CA ARG A 157 0.98 -11.51 9.53
C ARG A 157 0.37 -10.62 8.43
N SER A 158 1.13 -9.63 7.92
CA SER A 158 0.72 -8.73 6.83
C SER A 158 1.73 -8.74 5.67
N ILE A 159 2.55 -9.79 5.60
CA ILE A 159 2.85 -10.44 4.34
C ILE A 159 1.57 -11.23 4.05
N PRO A 160 0.84 -10.97 2.95
CA PRO A 160 -0.25 -11.85 2.58
C PRO A 160 0.29 -13.27 2.47
N LYS A 161 -0.33 -14.23 3.17
CA LYS A 161 -0.50 -15.55 2.55
C LYS A 161 -1.52 -15.29 1.44
N PRO A 162 -1.14 -15.27 0.15
CA PRO A 162 -2.13 -14.95 -0.85
C PRO A 162 -3.05 -16.18 -0.94
N ARG A 163 -4.30 -15.98 -0.51
CA ARG A 163 -5.39 -16.94 -0.37
C ARG A 163 -6.69 -16.14 -0.30
N SER A 164 -7.21 -15.72 -1.46
CA SER A 164 -8.45 -14.93 -1.56
C SER A 164 -9.15 -15.14 -2.90
N ALA A 165 -9.34 -16.41 -3.25
CA ALA A 165 -10.05 -16.86 -4.45
C ALA A 165 -10.64 -18.27 -4.24
N ASP A 166 -9.93 -19.14 -3.50
CA ASP A 166 -10.46 -20.38 -2.94
C ASP A 166 -11.54 -20.06 -1.88
N PRO A 167 -12.84 -20.39 -2.13
CA PRO A 167 -13.93 -20.04 -1.23
C PRO A 167 -13.97 -20.88 0.05
N ASP A 168 -13.26 -22.01 0.12
CA ASP A 168 -13.29 -22.93 1.27
C ASP A 168 -12.29 -22.56 2.38
N LEU A 169 -11.47 -21.51 2.18
CA LEU A 169 -10.39 -21.14 3.11
C LEU A 169 -10.64 -19.81 3.85
N VAL A 170 -10.88 -19.93 5.16
CA VAL A 170 -11.17 -18.80 6.07
C VAL A 170 -10.05 -17.76 6.10
N ASN A 171 -10.43 -16.48 5.95
CA ASN A 171 -9.54 -15.32 5.96
C ASN A 171 -8.91 -15.09 7.35
N GLU A 172 -7.66 -15.55 7.54
CA GLU A 172 -6.87 -15.34 8.76
C GLU A 172 -6.25 -13.93 8.89
N SER A 173 -6.36 -13.07 7.88
CA SER A 173 -5.57 -11.84 7.77
C SER A 173 -6.31 -10.57 8.24
N GLY A 174 -7.65 -10.60 8.23
CA GLY A 174 -8.49 -9.43 8.52
C GLY A 174 -8.67 -8.50 7.30
N HIS A 175 -8.38 -8.99 6.10
CA HIS A 175 -8.68 -8.26 4.86
C HIS A 175 -10.13 -8.55 4.43
N GLN A 176 -10.74 -7.70 3.62
CA GLN A 176 -12.08 -7.88 3.03
C GLN A 176 -12.06 -7.35 1.60
N HIS A 177 -12.66 -8.10 0.67
CA HIS A 177 -12.54 -7.86 -0.77
C HIS A 177 -13.93 -7.68 -1.40
N ALA A 178 -13.99 -6.92 -2.48
CA ALA A 178 -15.08 -6.98 -3.45
C ALA A 178 -14.47 -6.88 -4.84
N ILE A 179 -14.23 -8.04 -5.45
CA ILE A 179 -13.44 -8.19 -6.67
C ILE A 179 -14.18 -8.96 -7.76
N ALA A 180 -13.88 -8.62 -9.00
CA ALA A 180 -14.14 -9.43 -10.17
C ALA A 180 -12.82 -10.06 -10.65
N TYR A 181 -12.85 -11.28 -11.20
CA TYR A 181 -11.65 -11.97 -11.64
C TYR A 181 -11.86 -12.80 -12.92
N VAL A 182 -10.76 -13.20 -13.55
CA VAL A 182 -10.70 -14.25 -14.57
C VAL A 182 -9.52 -15.17 -14.31
N GLU A 183 -9.70 -16.45 -14.60
CA GLU A 183 -8.72 -17.52 -14.40
C GLU A 183 -8.84 -18.61 -15.48
N GLY A 184 -7.87 -19.54 -15.49
CA GLY A 184 -7.92 -20.74 -16.34
C GLY A 184 -7.44 -20.56 -17.78
N ASP A 185 -6.91 -19.39 -18.12
CA ASP A 185 -6.27 -19.08 -19.41
C ASP A 185 -4.92 -18.37 -19.18
N LYS A 186 -4.17 -18.07 -20.24
CA LYS A 186 -2.89 -17.34 -20.18
C LYS A 186 -3.08 -15.87 -20.52
N TYR A 187 -2.71 -14.98 -19.60
CA TYR A 187 -2.82 -13.54 -19.79
C TYR A 187 -1.46 -12.84 -19.79
N TYR A 188 -1.29 -11.89 -20.71
CA TYR A 188 -0.03 -11.16 -20.95
C TYR A 188 -0.12 -9.66 -20.59
N GLY A 189 -1.24 -9.26 -19.98
CA GLY A 189 -1.61 -7.87 -19.79
C GLY A 189 -3.08 -7.73 -19.39
N ALA A 190 -3.43 -6.60 -18.77
CA ALA A 190 -4.80 -6.24 -18.47
C ALA A 190 -4.99 -4.73 -18.61
N LYS A 191 -6.20 -4.29 -18.94
CA LYS A 191 -6.58 -2.89 -19.12
C LYS A 191 -7.99 -2.68 -18.60
N ALA A 192 -8.20 -1.58 -17.87
CA ALA A 192 -9.50 -1.14 -17.42
C ALA A 192 -9.49 0.37 -17.17
N THR A 193 -10.68 0.98 -17.14
CA THR A 193 -10.93 2.36 -16.69
C THR A 193 -11.56 2.32 -15.31
N ILE A 194 -10.93 2.96 -14.32
CA ILE A 194 -11.35 2.99 -12.91
C ILE A 194 -11.80 4.40 -12.51
N ASN A 195 -12.77 4.55 -11.59
CA ASN A 195 -13.01 5.80 -10.88
C ASN A 195 -12.33 5.81 -9.49
N VAL A 196 -11.81 6.97 -9.08
CA VAL A 196 -11.08 7.15 -7.81
C VAL A 196 -11.92 8.01 -6.86
N TRP A 197 -11.93 7.64 -5.58
CA TRP A 197 -12.71 8.28 -4.51
C TRP A 197 -11.83 8.53 -3.27
N GLU A 198 -12.37 9.28 -2.31
CA GLU A 198 -11.77 9.49 -0.99
C GLU A 198 -12.57 8.68 0.08
N PRO A 199 -12.25 7.39 0.28
CA PRO A 199 -12.94 6.56 1.26
C PRO A 199 -12.64 7.01 2.70
N LYS A 200 -13.66 7.02 3.56
CA LYS A 200 -13.45 7.21 5.00
C LYS A 200 -12.83 5.96 5.60
N ILE A 201 -11.71 6.13 6.31
CA ILE A 201 -11.03 5.07 7.07
C ILE A 201 -11.36 5.27 8.56
N GLN A 202 -11.76 4.21 9.27
CA GLN A 202 -12.09 4.27 10.69
C GLN A 202 -10.83 4.36 11.56
N GLN A 203 -9.82 3.52 11.32
CA GLN A 203 -8.61 3.43 12.15
C GLN A 203 -7.34 3.81 11.37
N PRO A 204 -6.36 4.54 11.96
CA PRO A 204 -5.10 4.93 11.30
C PRO A 204 -4.17 3.78 10.87
N ASN A 205 -4.54 2.53 11.13
CA ASN A 205 -3.84 1.31 10.75
C ASN A 205 -4.64 0.41 9.78
N GLU A 206 -5.79 0.87 9.32
CA GLU A 206 -6.56 0.26 8.24
C GLU A 206 -6.25 0.99 6.93
N PHE A 207 -6.69 0.42 5.81
CA PHE A 207 -6.71 1.10 4.52
C PHE A 207 -7.94 0.66 3.73
N SER A 208 -8.21 1.42 2.67
CA SER A 208 -9.11 1.09 1.58
C SER A 208 -8.37 1.40 0.29
N LEU A 209 -8.40 0.49 -0.67
CA LEU A 209 -7.71 0.62 -1.95
C LEU A 209 -8.66 0.32 -3.11
N SER A 210 -8.19 0.57 -4.33
CA SER A 210 -8.82 -0.01 -5.53
C SER A 210 -7.78 -0.29 -6.60
N GLN A 211 -7.78 -1.52 -7.14
CA GLN A 211 -6.60 -2.11 -7.75
C GLN A 211 -6.97 -3.19 -8.78
N LEU A 212 -6.03 -3.40 -9.69
CA LEU A 212 -5.95 -4.48 -10.65
C LEU A 212 -4.74 -5.33 -10.25
N TRP A 213 -4.96 -6.61 -9.95
CA TRP A 213 -3.92 -7.60 -9.68
C TRP A 213 -3.81 -8.55 -10.87
N ILE A 214 -2.59 -8.96 -11.19
CA ILE A 214 -2.33 -9.89 -12.28
C ILE A 214 -1.32 -10.92 -11.77
N LEU A 215 -1.75 -12.17 -11.69
CA LEU A 215 -1.22 -13.16 -10.76
C LEU A 215 -0.70 -14.39 -11.50
N GLY A 216 0.36 -15.00 -10.97
CA GLY A 216 0.94 -16.23 -11.52
C GLY A 216 1.57 -17.09 -10.43
N GLY A 217 1.40 -18.40 -10.55
CA GLY A 217 1.82 -19.38 -9.55
C GLY A 217 0.64 -19.85 -8.69
N SER A 218 0.94 -20.51 -7.58
CA SER A 218 -0.06 -21.20 -6.76
C SER A 218 -0.19 -20.57 -5.37
N PHE A 219 -1.44 -20.30 -4.96
CA PHE A 219 -1.76 -19.70 -3.68
C PHE A 219 -1.27 -20.54 -2.48
N GLY A 220 -0.42 -19.95 -1.65
CA GLY A 220 0.13 -20.59 -0.44
C GLY A 220 1.42 -21.39 -0.63
N GLU A 221 1.90 -21.55 -1.87
CA GLU A 221 3.27 -22.04 -2.17
C GLU A 221 4.10 -20.87 -2.70
N ASP A 222 4.23 -20.74 -4.02
CA ASP A 222 4.98 -19.67 -4.68
C ASP A 222 4.06 -18.85 -5.61
N LEU A 223 3.61 -17.67 -5.14
CA LEU A 223 2.85 -16.71 -5.96
C LEU A 223 3.72 -15.50 -6.35
N ASN A 224 3.38 -14.92 -7.49
CA ASN A 224 3.90 -13.68 -8.04
C ASN A 224 2.72 -12.74 -8.40
N SER A 225 2.86 -11.42 -8.24
CA SER A 225 1.82 -10.42 -8.57
C SER A 225 2.34 -9.16 -9.28
N ILE A 226 1.76 -8.81 -10.44
CA ILE A 226 1.78 -7.43 -11.00
C ILE A 226 0.54 -6.72 -10.42
N GLU A 227 0.73 -5.68 -9.60
CA GLU A 227 -0.40 -4.96 -8.98
C GLU A 227 -0.39 -3.47 -9.36
N ALA A 228 -1.51 -2.99 -9.91
CA ALA A 228 -1.66 -1.68 -10.52
C ALA A 228 -2.97 -1.02 -10.07
N GLY A 229 -2.90 0.07 -9.32
CA GLY A 229 -4.08 0.70 -8.73
C GLY A 229 -3.76 1.98 -7.98
N TRP A 230 -4.70 2.40 -7.12
CA TRP A 230 -4.46 3.46 -6.14
C TRP A 230 -4.15 2.85 -4.76
N GLN A 231 -2.86 2.72 -4.45
CA GLN A 231 -2.33 2.45 -3.10
C GLN A 231 -0.87 2.93 -2.97
N ASP A 232 -0.37 3.05 -1.74
CA ASP A 232 1.04 3.36 -1.40
C ASP A 232 1.93 2.10 -1.62
N PRO A 233 3.11 2.18 -2.26
CA PRO A 233 3.39 1.23 -3.35
C PRO A 233 4.70 0.41 -3.13
N LYS A 234 5.27 -0.42 -4.04
CA LYS A 234 5.08 -0.62 -5.50
C LYS A 234 5.88 -1.87 -6.00
N GLU A 235 5.83 -2.15 -7.31
CA GLU A 235 6.90 -2.75 -8.16
C GLU A 235 6.88 -4.28 -8.42
N GLY A 236 5.73 -4.81 -8.83
CA GLY A 236 5.58 -6.17 -9.37
C GLY A 236 6.45 -6.41 -10.65
N HIS A 237 7.05 -6.99 -11.69
CA HIS A 237 7.93 -6.30 -12.65
C HIS A 237 7.40 -6.40 -14.11
N TRP A 238 6.62 -5.40 -14.51
CA TRP A 238 5.68 -5.44 -15.64
C TRP A 238 5.80 -4.22 -16.58
N TRP A 239 4.69 -3.70 -17.12
CA TRP A 239 4.55 -2.29 -17.53
C TRP A 239 3.25 -1.73 -16.93
N MET A 240 3.27 -0.49 -16.43
CA MET A 240 2.07 0.23 -15.98
C MET A 240 1.93 1.51 -16.79
N GLN A 241 0.77 1.75 -17.38
CA GLN A 241 0.42 2.98 -18.09
C GLN A 241 -0.81 3.61 -17.43
N PHE A 242 -0.89 4.95 -17.46
CA PHE A 242 -2.05 5.71 -17.00
C PHE A 242 -2.43 6.77 -18.05
N GLY A 243 -3.71 6.79 -18.44
CA GLY A 243 -4.14 7.48 -19.66
C GLY A 243 -3.46 6.89 -20.91
N ASN A 244 -3.49 7.63 -22.00
CA ASN A 244 -3.04 7.14 -23.31
C ASN A 244 -1.51 7.18 -23.49
N ASP A 245 -0.81 8.06 -22.78
CA ASP A 245 0.61 8.38 -23.04
C ASP A 245 1.56 8.06 -21.88
N TYR A 246 1.08 8.01 -20.62
CA TYR A 246 1.96 8.10 -19.45
C TYR A 246 2.33 6.75 -18.84
N VAL A 247 3.50 6.22 -19.20
CA VAL A 247 4.08 5.02 -18.58
C VAL A 247 4.60 5.34 -17.16
N LEU A 248 3.93 4.77 -16.15
CA LEU A 248 4.22 4.86 -14.71
C LEU A 248 5.35 3.94 -14.23
N GLY A 249 5.68 2.91 -15.02
CA GLY A 249 6.73 1.94 -14.70
C GLY A 249 7.01 1.00 -15.86
N TYR A 250 8.30 0.70 -16.04
CA TYR A 250 8.80 -0.48 -16.73
C TYR A 250 9.50 -1.35 -15.71
N TRP A 251 9.40 -2.67 -15.88
CA TRP A 251 10.33 -3.58 -15.27
C TRP A 251 10.49 -4.90 -16.08
N PRO A 252 11.59 -5.66 -15.91
CA PRO A 252 11.81 -6.94 -16.62
C PRO A 252 11.18 -8.19 -15.96
N SER A 253 10.69 -9.13 -16.78
CA SER A 253 10.07 -10.38 -16.31
C SER A 253 11.01 -11.36 -15.61
N PHE A 254 12.33 -11.29 -15.79
CA PHE A 254 13.28 -12.25 -15.19
C PHE A 254 13.41 -12.15 -13.65
N LEU A 255 12.84 -11.13 -13.00
CA LEU A 255 12.73 -11.11 -11.53
C LEU A 255 11.60 -12.01 -11.00
N PHE A 256 10.84 -12.65 -11.89
CA PHE A 256 9.66 -13.42 -11.59
C PHE A 256 9.89 -14.89 -11.94
N SER A 257 9.32 -15.78 -11.12
CA SER A 257 9.38 -17.22 -11.31
C SER A 257 8.17 -17.73 -12.09
N TYR A 258 6.98 -17.25 -11.73
CA TYR A 258 5.71 -17.70 -12.31
C TYR A 258 5.07 -16.65 -13.23
N LEU A 259 5.44 -15.37 -13.07
CA LEU A 259 5.10 -14.30 -14.00
C LEU A 259 6.20 -14.01 -15.03
N ALA A 260 7.12 -14.96 -15.23
CA ALA A 260 8.14 -14.91 -16.28
C ALA A 260 7.52 -15.06 -17.69
N ASP A 261 6.56 -15.98 -17.83
CA ASP A 261 5.96 -16.39 -19.10
C ASP A 261 4.59 -15.73 -19.35
N SER A 262 3.66 -15.85 -18.40
CA SER A 262 2.28 -15.36 -18.49
C SER A 262 1.62 -15.40 -17.11
N ALA A 263 0.63 -14.53 -16.86
CA ALA A 263 -0.28 -14.67 -15.73
C ALA A 263 -1.33 -15.77 -15.94
N SER A 264 -1.75 -16.41 -14.85
CA SER A 264 -2.79 -17.44 -14.81
C SER A 264 -4.13 -16.91 -14.28
N MET A 265 -4.13 -15.74 -13.67
CA MET A 265 -5.31 -15.08 -13.11
C MET A 265 -5.17 -13.55 -13.19
N ILE A 266 -6.28 -12.84 -13.38
CA ILE A 266 -6.37 -11.37 -13.25
C ILE A 266 -7.55 -11.06 -12.34
N GLU A 267 -7.36 -10.14 -11.40
CA GLU A 267 -8.38 -9.63 -10.49
C GLU A 267 -8.49 -8.10 -10.61
N TRP A 268 -9.68 -7.55 -10.36
CA TRP A 268 -9.95 -6.12 -10.29
C TRP A 268 -10.93 -5.86 -9.15
N GLY A 269 -10.78 -4.76 -8.40
CA GLY A 269 -11.80 -4.35 -7.44
C GLY A 269 -11.26 -3.56 -6.25
N GLY A 270 -11.87 -3.76 -5.09
CA GLY A 270 -11.50 -3.11 -3.84
C GLY A 270 -11.07 -4.10 -2.75
N GLU A 271 -10.18 -3.64 -1.88
CA GLU A 271 -9.71 -4.34 -0.67
C GLU A 271 -9.72 -3.34 0.49
N VAL A 272 -10.15 -3.81 1.66
CA VAL A 272 -10.16 -3.08 2.94
C VAL A 272 -9.54 -3.95 4.03
N VAL A 273 -8.78 -3.35 4.95
CA VAL A 273 -8.42 -4.03 6.21
C VAL A 273 -9.48 -3.74 7.26
N ASN A 274 -10.16 -4.81 7.71
CA ASN A 274 -11.00 -4.81 8.90
C ASN A 274 -10.14 -5.17 10.12
N SER A 275 -9.87 -4.20 10.99
CA SER A 275 -9.10 -4.44 12.23
C SER A 275 -9.94 -4.94 13.41
N GLU A 276 -11.23 -5.23 13.17
CA GLU A 276 -12.27 -5.57 14.16
C GLU A 276 -12.26 -4.65 15.40
N PRO A 277 -12.34 -3.31 15.20
CA PRO A 277 -12.33 -2.36 16.30
C PRO A 277 -13.48 -2.64 17.28
N ASP A 278 -13.13 -2.79 18.55
CA ASP A 278 -14.04 -3.15 19.65
C ASP A 278 -14.81 -4.48 19.44
N GLY A 279 -14.31 -5.37 18.58
CA GLY A 279 -14.93 -6.67 18.26
C GLY A 279 -16.11 -6.59 17.30
N GLN A 280 -16.23 -5.50 16.55
CA GLN A 280 -17.27 -5.25 15.53
C GLN A 280 -16.62 -5.03 14.16
N HIS A 281 -17.38 -5.13 13.07
CA HIS A 281 -16.84 -4.85 11.76
C HIS A 281 -16.34 -3.39 11.65
N THR A 282 -15.28 -3.15 10.87
CA THR A 282 -14.85 -1.77 10.57
C THR A 282 -15.93 -1.01 9.79
N SER A 283 -16.08 0.29 10.07
CA SER A 283 -16.80 1.25 9.23
C SER A 283 -15.87 1.97 8.24
N THR A 284 -14.73 1.37 7.90
CA THR A 284 -13.90 1.78 6.76
C THR A 284 -14.65 1.47 5.45
N GLN A 285 -14.78 2.47 4.60
CA GLN A 285 -15.51 2.40 3.33
C GLN A 285 -14.65 1.78 2.23
N MET A 286 -15.22 0.90 1.39
CA MET A 286 -14.57 0.41 0.17
C MET A 286 -14.99 1.27 -1.03
N GLY A 287 -14.01 1.74 -1.82
CA GLY A 287 -14.26 2.61 -2.97
C GLY A 287 -14.91 3.93 -2.57
N SER A 288 -16.14 4.16 -3.02
CA SER A 288 -16.98 5.32 -2.66
C SER A 288 -17.76 5.12 -1.37
N GLY A 289 -17.77 3.90 -0.81
CA GLY A 289 -18.58 3.53 0.34
C GLY A 289 -20.06 3.27 0.05
N HIS A 290 -20.45 3.28 -1.23
CA HIS A 290 -21.77 2.88 -1.72
C HIS A 290 -21.74 1.42 -2.23
N PHE A 291 -22.85 0.71 -2.07
CA PHE A 291 -23.04 -0.65 -2.59
C PHE A 291 -23.20 -0.66 -4.12
N PRO A 292 -22.96 -1.79 -4.82
CA PRO A 292 -22.90 -1.81 -6.29
C PRO A 292 -24.24 -1.56 -6.99
N GLU A 293 -25.38 -1.88 -6.38
CA GLU A 293 -26.71 -1.71 -6.96
C GLU A 293 -27.12 -0.23 -7.09
N GLU A 294 -26.43 0.65 -6.36
CA GLU A 294 -26.61 2.11 -6.49
C GLU A 294 -26.03 2.67 -7.81
N GLY A 295 -25.19 1.90 -8.51
CA GLY A 295 -24.78 2.10 -9.88
C GLY A 295 -24.02 3.40 -10.20
N PHE A 296 -24.16 3.86 -11.44
CA PHE A 296 -23.36 4.97 -11.97
C PHE A 296 -23.62 6.29 -11.23
N GLY A 297 -22.52 7.00 -10.92
CA GLY A 297 -22.56 8.26 -10.19
C GLY A 297 -22.54 8.11 -8.67
N LYS A 298 -22.63 6.88 -8.14
CA LYS A 298 -22.54 6.57 -6.71
C LYS A 298 -21.49 5.51 -6.39
N SER A 299 -21.59 4.35 -7.02
CA SER A 299 -20.73 3.19 -6.73
C SER A 299 -19.37 3.34 -7.40
N SER A 300 -18.34 2.67 -6.87
CA SER A 300 -17.07 2.56 -7.58
C SER A 300 -17.19 1.53 -8.70
N TYR A 301 -16.39 1.69 -9.76
CA TYR A 301 -16.45 0.81 -10.92
C TYR A 301 -15.09 0.61 -11.58
N PHE A 302 -14.95 -0.54 -12.22
CA PHE A 302 -14.06 -0.74 -13.35
C PHE A 302 -14.91 -0.94 -14.60
N ARG A 303 -14.54 -0.30 -15.71
CA ARG A 303 -15.21 -0.43 -17.02
C ARG A 303 -14.19 -0.54 -18.15
N ASN A 304 -14.63 -0.87 -19.36
CA ASN A 304 -13.75 -1.15 -20.49
C ASN A 304 -12.72 -2.24 -20.14
N ILE A 305 -13.15 -3.27 -19.40
CA ILE A 305 -12.28 -4.33 -18.90
C ILE A 305 -11.83 -5.20 -20.07
N GLN A 306 -10.51 -5.34 -20.23
CA GLN A 306 -9.86 -6.09 -21.30
C GLN A 306 -8.63 -6.83 -20.75
N VAL A 307 -8.31 -7.96 -21.37
CA VAL A 307 -7.10 -8.75 -21.13
C VAL A 307 -6.25 -8.80 -22.40
N VAL A 308 -4.95 -9.04 -22.27
CA VAL A 308 -4.03 -9.22 -23.40
C VAL A 308 -3.73 -10.69 -23.61
N ASP A 309 -3.87 -11.17 -24.86
CA ASP A 309 -3.63 -12.55 -25.26
C ASP A 309 -2.17 -12.84 -25.66
N ASP A 310 -1.90 -14.13 -25.95
CA ASP A 310 -0.62 -14.64 -26.46
C ASP A 310 -0.11 -13.93 -27.73
N SER A 311 -1.06 -13.44 -28.51
CA SER A 311 -0.89 -12.74 -29.78
C SER A 311 -0.75 -11.22 -29.60
N ASN A 312 -0.68 -10.74 -28.34
CA ASN A 312 -0.49 -9.36 -27.93
C ASN A 312 -1.64 -8.42 -28.39
N ASN A 313 -2.89 -8.85 -28.27
CA ASN A 313 -4.11 -8.10 -28.59
C ASN A 313 -4.99 -7.89 -27.33
N LEU A 314 -5.63 -6.73 -27.24
CA LEU A 314 -6.67 -6.49 -26.25
C LEU A 314 -7.97 -7.21 -26.63
N LYS A 315 -8.46 -8.08 -25.75
CA LYS A 315 -9.74 -8.81 -25.89
C LYS A 315 -10.61 -8.59 -24.66
N ALA A 316 -11.93 -8.68 -24.84
CA ALA A 316 -12.84 -8.75 -23.71
C ALA A 316 -12.60 -10.07 -22.93
N PRO A 317 -12.55 -10.04 -21.58
CA PRO A 317 -12.51 -11.27 -20.78
C PRO A 317 -13.75 -12.13 -21.02
N LYS A 318 -13.58 -13.44 -20.93
CA LYS A 318 -14.68 -14.41 -20.84
C LYS A 318 -14.83 -14.83 -19.38
N ASN A 319 -16.05 -15.23 -18.99
CA ASN A 319 -16.33 -15.83 -17.69
C ASN A 319 -15.77 -15.04 -16.49
N ILE A 320 -16.11 -13.75 -16.41
CA ILE A 320 -15.75 -12.93 -15.24
C ILE A 320 -16.45 -13.51 -14.00
N GLY A 321 -15.66 -14.04 -13.06
CA GLY A 321 -16.11 -14.42 -11.73
C GLY A 321 -16.16 -13.22 -10.78
N THR A 322 -16.80 -13.37 -9.63
CA THR A 322 -16.82 -12.37 -8.55
C THR A 322 -16.56 -13.01 -7.19
N PHE A 323 -16.00 -12.25 -6.25
CA PHE A 323 -15.71 -12.69 -4.89
C PHE A 323 -15.85 -11.54 -3.88
N THR A 324 -16.45 -11.85 -2.73
CA THR A 324 -16.48 -11.06 -1.48
C THR A 324 -16.67 -12.04 -0.31
N GLU A 325 -16.00 -11.82 0.81
CA GLU A 325 -16.24 -12.62 2.03
C GLU A 325 -17.58 -12.29 2.69
N LYS A 326 -18.11 -11.07 2.50
CA LYS A 326 -19.32 -10.56 3.14
C LYS A 326 -20.00 -9.48 2.29
N SER A 327 -20.86 -9.90 1.36
CA SER A 327 -21.72 -9.01 0.53
C SER A 327 -22.42 -7.92 1.34
N ASN A 328 -22.99 -8.27 2.51
CA ASN A 328 -23.63 -7.31 3.41
C ASN A 328 -22.72 -6.17 3.92
N CYS A 329 -21.40 -6.28 3.78
CA CYS A 329 -20.40 -5.28 4.20
C CYS A 329 -19.82 -4.53 2.98
N TYR A 330 -19.42 -5.30 1.96
CA TYR A 330 -18.93 -4.85 0.65
C TYR A 330 -19.33 -5.87 -0.41
N ASP A 331 -19.84 -5.42 -1.56
CA ASP A 331 -20.28 -6.31 -2.64
C ASP A 331 -19.82 -5.84 -4.02
N VAL A 332 -19.96 -6.72 -5.02
CA VAL A 332 -19.49 -6.55 -6.40
C VAL A 332 -20.51 -7.11 -7.40
N GLN A 333 -20.94 -6.28 -8.35
CA GLN A 333 -21.95 -6.63 -9.37
C GLN A 333 -21.43 -6.36 -10.78
N THR A 334 -21.32 -7.41 -11.59
CA THR A 334 -20.87 -7.34 -12.99
C THR A 334 -21.96 -6.87 -13.95
N GLY A 335 -21.54 -6.28 -15.08
CA GLY A 335 -22.41 -5.87 -16.16
C GLY A 335 -21.68 -5.81 -17.52
N SER A 336 -22.46 -5.71 -18.60
CA SER A 336 -21.94 -5.56 -19.95
C SER A 336 -22.89 -4.72 -20.81
N ASN A 337 -22.36 -3.74 -21.55
CA ASN A 337 -23.10 -2.97 -22.55
C ASN A 337 -22.15 -2.39 -23.62
N GLY A 338 -22.71 -1.78 -24.67
CA GLY A 338 -21.93 -1.24 -25.79
C GLY A 338 -21.04 -0.02 -25.46
N ASP A 339 -21.40 0.76 -24.44
CA ASP A 339 -20.74 2.03 -24.11
C ASP A 339 -19.61 1.87 -23.08
N TRP A 340 -19.65 0.80 -22.28
CA TRP A 340 -18.74 0.50 -21.17
C TRP A 340 -18.01 -0.83 -21.34
N GLY A 341 -18.28 -1.58 -22.41
CA GLY A 341 -17.80 -2.95 -22.59
C GLY A 341 -18.23 -3.84 -21.42
N HIS A 342 -17.32 -4.70 -20.96
CA HIS A 342 -17.46 -5.34 -19.65
C HIS A 342 -17.07 -4.37 -18.53
N PHE A 343 -17.88 -4.35 -17.49
CA PHE A 343 -17.71 -3.53 -16.29
C PHE A 343 -18.20 -4.26 -15.05
N PHE A 344 -17.89 -3.73 -13.87
CA PHE A 344 -18.59 -4.05 -12.64
C PHE A 344 -18.65 -2.82 -11.73
N TYR A 345 -19.67 -2.75 -10.90
CA TYR A 345 -19.69 -1.89 -9.72
C TYR A 345 -19.19 -2.67 -8.51
N TYR A 346 -18.53 -1.99 -7.57
CA TYR A 346 -18.09 -2.56 -6.30
C TYR A 346 -18.09 -1.50 -5.20
N GLY A 347 -18.12 -1.96 -3.96
CA GLY A 347 -17.92 -1.13 -2.78
C GLY A 347 -18.88 -1.46 -1.65
N GLY A 348 -18.84 -0.63 -0.61
CA GLY A 348 -19.75 -0.71 0.52
C GLY A 348 -19.26 0.11 1.73
N PRO A 349 -20.16 0.40 2.68
CA PRO A 349 -19.85 1.24 3.84
C PRO A 349 -19.02 0.54 4.91
N GLY A 350 -18.80 -0.78 4.79
CA GLY A 350 -18.39 -1.62 5.90
C GLY A 350 -19.55 -1.79 6.88
N ARG A 351 -19.31 -1.55 8.17
CA ARG A 351 -20.29 -1.75 9.24
C ARG A 351 -21.58 -0.97 9.03
N ASN A 352 -22.70 -1.68 9.00
CA ASN A 352 -24.05 -1.18 8.78
C ASN A 352 -25.08 -2.15 9.41
N PRO A 353 -26.41 -1.88 9.40
CA PRO A 353 -27.39 -2.74 10.06
C PRO A 353 -27.41 -4.22 9.62
N ASN A 354 -26.91 -4.55 8.41
CA ASN A 354 -26.81 -5.91 7.87
C ASN A 354 -25.40 -6.52 8.05
N CYS A 355 -24.42 -5.73 8.51
CA CYS A 355 -23.02 -6.09 8.78
C CYS A 355 -22.57 -5.42 10.09
N PRO A 356 -22.82 -6.02 11.26
CA PRO A 356 -22.56 -5.41 12.57
C PRO A 356 -21.08 -5.41 12.99
#